data_AF-A0A2P6G549-F1
#
_entry.id   AF-A0A2P6G549-F1
#
_cell.length_a   1.000
_cell.length_b   1.000
_cell.length_c   1.000
_cell.angle_alpha   90.00
_cell.angle_beta   90.00
_cell.angle_gamma   90.00
#
_symmetry.space_group_name_H-M   'P 1'
#
loop_
_entity.id
_entity.type
_entity.pdbx_description
1 polymer ?
#
loop_
_entity_poly.entity_id
_entity_poly.type
_entity_poly.pdbx_seq_one_letter_code
_entity_poly.pdbx_strand_id
1 'polypeptide(L)'
;MNKIFTVVAAFAVAIASMTSYVTADEAKRGGTLRAALAQTPRHLNPAVQSGIVTGFPGAQLFATPIRYDENWNPQPYLAKSWDVSVDGLTVTLHLQENAVFHDGVPIKSSDIAFSLETIKANHPFKTMFAPVIEVQTPDEHTAVLKLSQPHPALFLAMSSQLMSIIPEHVYGDGQDPKSHPQNSNNVVGSGPFKLVEFVPDEHVIVERFDDFFMENRPYLDRI
;
A
#
# COMPACT_ATOMS: atom_id res chain seq x y z
N MET A 1 51.15 -64.95 38.86
CA MET A 1 50.29 -65.09 37.66
C MET A 1 48.86 -64.80 38.11
N ASN A 2 48.36 -63.59 37.86
CA ASN A 2 46.94 -63.20 37.88
C ASN A 2 46.86 -61.72 37.47
N LYS A 3 46.34 -61.48 36.25
CA LYS A 3 46.12 -60.17 35.65
C LYS A 3 44.77 -59.64 36.15
N ILE A 4 44.74 -58.47 36.76
CA ILE A 4 43.49 -57.74 37.05
C ILE A 4 43.39 -56.61 36.03
N PHE A 5 42.42 -56.74 35.12
CA PHE A 5 42.02 -55.71 34.16
C PHE A 5 41.12 -54.71 34.88
N THR A 6 41.52 -53.44 34.90
CA THR A 6 40.63 -52.33 35.29
C THR A 6 39.91 -51.84 34.04
N VAL A 7 38.60 -52.09 33.97
CA VAL A 7 37.72 -51.54 32.92
C VAL A 7 37.30 -50.14 33.36
N VAL A 8 37.70 -49.12 32.59
CA VAL A 8 37.19 -47.75 32.72
C VAL A 8 35.88 -47.67 31.93
N ALA A 9 34.76 -47.54 32.62
CA ALA A 9 33.46 -47.29 31.98
C ALA A 9 33.35 -45.81 31.61
N ALA A 10 33.38 -45.50 30.32
CA ALA A 10 33.09 -44.17 29.81
C ALA A 10 31.57 -43.96 29.73
N PHE A 11 31.03 -43.07 30.55
CA PHE A 11 29.65 -42.58 30.42
C PHE A 11 29.60 -41.53 29.30
N ALA A 12 29.06 -41.90 28.13
CA ALA A 12 28.70 -40.95 27.10
C ALA A 12 27.33 -40.34 27.45
N VAL A 13 27.31 -39.10 27.94
CA VAL A 13 26.08 -38.31 28.09
C VAL A 13 25.72 -37.77 26.70
N ALA A 14 24.70 -38.35 26.07
CA ALA A 14 24.10 -37.79 24.87
C ALA A 14 23.24 -36.59 25.28
N ILE A 15 23.76 -35.37 25.07
CA ILE A 15 22.97 -34.15 25.16
C ILE A 15 22.10 -34.09 23.90
N ALA A 16 20.83 -34.49 24.04
CA ALA A 16 19.84 -34.26 23.01
C ALA A 16 19.49 -32.77 23.00
N SER A 17 20.07 -32.03 22.05
CA SER A 17 19.70 -30.66 21.75
C SER A 17 18.25 -30.63 21.25
N MET A 18 17.28 -30.33 22.12
CA MET A 18 15.93 -30.00 21.67
C MET A 18 15.98 -28.62 21.01
N THR A 19 16.13 -28.61 19.69
CA THR A 19 15.78 -27.44 18.87
C THR A 19 14.27 -27.27 18.93
N SER A 20 13.81 -26.36 19.80
CA SER A 20 12.46 -25.84 19.74
C SER A 20 12.32 -25.07 18.43
N TYR A 21 11.76 -25.71 17.41
CA TYR A 21 11.26 -25.01 16.24
C TYR A 21 10.10 -24.15 16.71
N VAL A 22 10.32 -22.84 16.81
CA VAL A 22 9.21 -21.89 16.92
C VAL A 22 8.49 -21.95 15.57
N THR A 23 7.44 -22.76 15.48
CA THR A 23 6.51 -22.70 14.37
C THR A 23 5.85 -21.34 14.43
N ALA A 24 6.07 -20.51 13.41
CA ALA A 24 5.32 -19.26 13.27
C ALA A 24 3.83 -19.61 13.27
N ASP A 25 3.06 -18.95 14.13
CA ASP A 25 1.62 -19.16 14.23
C ASP A 25 0.99 -18.84 12.87
N GLU A 26 0.10 -19.70 12.37
CA GLU A 26 -0.53 -19.52 11.06
C GLU A 26 -1.36 -18.22 11.06
N ALA A 27 -1.30 -17.45 9.97
CA ALA A 27 -2.01 -16.18 9.90
C ALA A 27 -3.53 -16.40 10.00
N LYS A 28 -4.14 -15.88 11.07
CA LYS A 28 -5.58 -16.02 11.33
C LYS A 28 -6.37 -14.98 10.51
N ARG A 29 -7.32 -15.47 9.71
CA ARG A 29 -8.28 -14.61 9.00
C ARG A 29 -9.42 -14.21 9.94
N GLY A 30 -9.83 -12.96 9.82
CA GLY A 30 -10.89 -12.32 10.56
C GLY A 30 -10.39 -11.44 11.71
N GLY A 31 -11.34 -10.88 12.45
CA GLY A 31 -11.09 -10.07 13.63
C GLY A 31 -11.06 -8.56 13.35
N THR A 32 -11.04 -7.80 14.44
CA THR A 32 -11.05 -6.34 14.43
C THR A 32 -9.80 -5.80 15.08
N LEU A 33 -9.01 -5.03 14.34
CA LEU A 33 -7.97 -4.20 14.91
C LEU A 33 -8.62 -2.93 15.47
N ARG A 34 -8.15 -2.42 16.61
CA ARG A 34 -8.53 -1.08 17.10
C ARG A 34 -7.24 -0.29 17.28
N ALA A 35 -7.08 0.77 16.48
CA ALA A 35 -5.92 1.65 16.55
C ALA A 35 -6.34 3.03 17.04
N ALA A 36 -5.57 3.61 17.96
CA ALA A 36 -5.80 4.98 18.42
C ALA A 36 -5.11 5.97 17.49
N LEU A 37 -5.84 6.98 17.02
CA LEU A 37 -5.29 8.15 16.33
C LEU A 37 -5.17 9.31 17.32
N ALA A 38 -4.00 9.95 17.36
CA ALA A 38 -3.73 11.03 18.31
C ALA A 38 -4.43 12.37 17.95
N GLN A 39 -4.93 12.48 16.72
CA GLN A 39 -5.62 13.67 16.22
C GLN A 39 -6.71 13.25 15.23
N THR A 40 -7.64 14.16 14.95
CA THR A 40 -8.72 13.95 13.98
C THR A 40 -8.26 14.33 12.56
N PRO A 41 -8.39 13.45 11.56
CA PRO A 41 -8.15 13.82 10.18
C PRO A 41 -9.21 14.82 9.71
N ARG A 42 -8.82 15.82 8.92
CA ARG A 42 -9.79 16.74 8.29
C ARG A 42 -10.73 16.00 7.32
N HIS A 43 -10.16 15.05 6.61
CA HIS A 43 -10.81 14.12 5.71
C HIS A 43 -9.86 12.95 5.45
N LEU A 44 -10.27 11.95 4.66
CA LEU A 44 -9.57 10.68 4.53
C LEU A 44 -8.72 10.51 3.27
N ASN A 45 -8.77 11.47 2.33
CA ASN A 45 -8.05 11.42 1.05
C ASN A 45 -6.58 11.90 1.14
N PRO A 46 -5.57 11.03 1.02
CA PRO A 46 -4.16 11.42 1.07
C PRO A 46 -3.64 12.03 -0.23
N ALA A 47 -4.33 11.91 -1.37
CA ALA A 47 -3.89 12.50 -2.62
C ALA A 47 -3.87 14.04 -2.57
N VAL A 48 -4.56 14.64 -1.60
CA VAL A 48 -4.70 16.10 -1.49
C VAL A 48 -4.37 16.65 -0.09
N GLN A 49 -4.03 15.78 0.87
CA GLN A 49 -3.70 16.14 2.25
C GLN A 49 -2.58 15.26 2.80
N SER A 50 -1.57 15.89 3.38
CA SER A 50 -0.45 15.19 4.00
C SER A 50 -0.66 14.95 5.49
N GLY A 51 0.17 14.07 6.05
CA GLY A 51 0.29 13.83 7.48
C GLY A 51 -0.24 12.46 7.90
N ILE A 52 0.39 11.87 8.91
CA ILE A 52 0.11 10.51 9.40
C ILE A 52 -1.37 10.32 9.75
N VAL A 53 -2.00 11.35 10.29
CA VAL A 53 -3.40 11.31 10.73
C VAL A 53 -4.37 11.06 9.56
N THR A 54 -4.08 11.60 8.37
CA THR A 54 -4.84 11.33 7.14
C THR A 54 -4.32 10.09 6.43
N GLY A 55 -3.00 9.93 6.36
CA GLY A 55 -2.34 8.83 5.66
C GLY A 55 -2.60 7.46 6.27
N PHE A 56 -2.76 7.34 7.59
CA PHE A 56 -3.00 6.05 8.26
C PHE A 56 -4.33 5.40 7.83
N PRO A 57 -5.50 6.04 7.98
CA PRO A 57 -6.75 5.49 7.43
C PRO A 57 -6.75 5.50 5.89
N GLY A 58 -6.17 6.53 5.27
CA GLY A 58 -6.09 6.64 3.82
C GLY A 58 -5.34 5.49 3.14
N ALA A 59 -4.26 4.97 3.75
CA ALA A 59 -3.52 3.81 3.25
C ALA A 59 -4.34 2.50 3.29
N GLN A 60 -5.43 2.46 4.08
CA GLN A 60 -6.37 1.33 4.08
C GLN A 60 -7.44 1.50 2.99
N LEU A 61 -7.83 2.75 2.71
CA LEU A 61 -8.89 3.10 1.77
C LEU A 61 -8.39 3.17 0.32
N PHE A 62 -7.16 3.61 0.08
CA PHE A 62 -6.61 3.84 -1.26
C PHE A 62 -5.36 2.99 -1.47
N ALA A 63 -5.31 2.27 -2.59
CA ALA A 63 -4.08 1.64 -3.04
C ALA A 63 -3.12 2.68 -3.62
N THR A 64 -1.86 2.28 -3.73
CA THR A 64 -0.78 3.06 -4.34
C THR A 64 -0.08 2.20 -5.38
N PRO A 65 0.70 2.79 -6.32
CA PRO A 65 1.41 1.99 -7.31
C PRO A 65 2.31 0.92 -6.66
N ILE A 66 3.04 1.31 -5.62
CA ILE A 66 3.97 0.42 -4.92
C ILE A 66 3.77 0.45 -3.41
N ARG A 67 4.30 -0.57 -2.74
CA ARG A 67 4.44 -0.63 -1.28
C ARG A 67 5.90 -0.93 -0.91
N TYR A 68 6.21 -0.95 0.38
CA TYR A 68 7.55 -1.23 0.88
C TYR A 68 7.55 -2.40 1.86
N ASP A 69 8.61 -3.21 1.84
CA ASP A 69 8.87 -4.20 2.87
C ASP A 69 9.59 -3.58 4.09
N GLU A 70 9.86 -4.41 5.10
CA GLU A 70 10.52 -4.01 6.34
C GLU A 70 11.97 -3.51 6.14
N ASN A 71 12.58 -3.86 5.00
CA ASN A 71 13.93 -3.45 4.62
C ASN A 71 13.93 -2.21 3.70
N TRP A 72 12.78 -1.56 3.51
CA TRP A 72 12.61 -0.42 2.61
C TRP A 72 12.89 -0.73 1.14
N ASN A 73 12.72 -1.98 0.71
CA ASN A 73 12.70 -2.28 -0.72
C ASN A 73 11.29 -2.03 -1.29
N PRO A 74 11.18 -1.41 -2.49
CA PRO A 74 9.91 -1.30 -3.17
C PRO A 74 9.41 -2.69 -3.57
N GLN A 75 8.11 -2.92 -3.37
CA GLN A 75 7.42 -4.17 -3.64
C GLN A 75 6.19 -3.92 -4.53
N PRO A 76 5.81 -4.90 -5.37
CA PRO A 76 4.57 -4.86 -6.12
C PRO A 76 3.35 -4.59 -5.22
N TYR A 77 2.44 -3.77 -5.73
CA TYR A 77 1.15 -3.51 -5.13
C TYR A 77 0.08 -3.38 -6.22
N LEU A 78 -0.43 -2.17 -6.51
CA LEU A 78 -1.30 -1.97 -7.68
C LEU A 78 -0.51 -2.14 -8.99
N ALA A 79 0.75 -1.69 -9.03
CA ALA A 79 1.68 -2.12 -10.06
C ALA A 79 2.23 -3.51 -9.69
N LYS A 80 1.94 -4.51 -10.52
CA LYS A 80 2.46 -5.88 -10.38
C LYS A 80 3.94 -5.99 -10.75
N SER A 81 4.42 -5.10 -11.61
CA SER A 81 5.83 -4.94 -11.96
C SER A 81 6.08 -3.54 -12.52
N TRP A 82 7.35 -3.20 -12.70
CA TRP A 82 7.76 -1.96 -13.36
C TRP A 82 9.10 -2.12 -14.08
N ASP A 83 9.32 -1.29 -15.08
CA ASP A 83 10.58 -1.16 -15.81
C ASP A 83 11.12 0.27 -15.67
N VAL A 84 12.43 0.40 -15.54
CA VAL A 84 13.13 1.70 -15.57
C VAL A 84 14.05 1.70 -16.78
N SER A 85 13.94 2.70 -17.63
CA SER A 85 14.82 2.84 -18.80
C SER A 85 16.28 3.04 -18.39
N VAL A 86 17.21 2.69 -19.28
CA VAL A 86 18.66 2.79 -19.02
C VAL A 86 19.10 4.21 -18.64
N ASP A 87 18.46 5.22 -19.21
CA ASP A 87 18.73 6.64 -18.90
C ASP A 87 18.01 7.15 -17.63
N GLY A 88 17.15 6.33 -17.02
CA GLY A 88 16.36 6.69 -15.83
C GLY A 88 15.27 7.73 -16.09
N LEU A 89 14.92 8.00 -17.36
CA LEU A 89 13.95 9.03 -17.74
C LEU A 89 12.55 8.49 -18.04
N THR A 90 12.38 7.17 -18.08
CA THR A 90 11.08 6.52 -18.26
C THR A 90 10.91 5.44 -17.20
N VAL A 91 9.77 5.48 -16.51
CA VAL A 91 9.31 4.40 -15.63
C VAL A 91 7.98 3.88 -16.13
N THR A 92 7.93 2.60 -16.48
CA THR A 92 6.72 1.93 -16.95
C THR A 92 6.16 1.09 -15.81
N LEU A 93 4.91 1.35 -15.42
CA LEU A 93 4.18 0.59 -14.42
C LEU A 93 3.21 -0.36 -15.13
N HIS A 94 3.27 -1.65 -14.77
CA HIS A 94 2.33 -2.66 -15.24
C HIS A 94 1.33 -2.96 -14.12
N LEU A 95 0.05 -2.74 -14.36
CA LEU A 95 -1.00 -2.77 -13.35
C LEU A 95 -1.60 -4.18 -13.18
N GLN A 96 -2.22 -4.41 -12.02
CA GLN A 96 -3.07 -5.55 -11.77
C GLN A 96 -4.33 -5.48 -12.66
N GLU A 97 -4.60 -6.51 -13.45
CA GLU A 97 -5.71 -6.53 -14.41
C GLU A 97 -7.08 -6.73 -13.74
N ASN A 98 -7.08 -7.35 -12.56
CA ASN A 98 -8.27 -7.59 -11.75
C ASN A 98 -8.56 -6.46 -10.75
N ALA A 99 -7.82 -5.35 -10.79
CA ALA A 99 -8.00 -4.28 -9.83
C ALA A 99 -9.25 -3.45 -10.10
N VAL A 100 -10.07 -3.30 -9.07
CA VAL A 100 -11.29 -2.50 -9.06
C VAL A 100 -11.28 -1.53 -7.89
N PHE A 101 -11.94 -0.39 -8.06
CA PHE A 101 -12.33 0.48 -6.97
C PHE A 101 -13.43 -0.17 -6.12
N HIS A 102 -13.71 0.39 -4.95
CA HIS A 102 -14.70 -0.11 -4.00
C HIS A 102 -16.14 -0.17 -4.53
N ASP A 103 -16.41 0.56 -5.61
CA ASP A 103 -17.69 0.57 -6.34
C ASP A 103 -17.73 -0.42 -7.53
N GLY A 104 -16.66 -1.21 -7.72
CA GLY A 104 -16.54 -2.22 -8.77
C GLY A 104 -16.05 -1.69 -10.11
N VAL A 105 -15.79 -0.38 -10.26
CA VAL A 105 -15.23 0.17 -11.49
C VAL A 105 -13.76 -0.30 -11.64
N PRO A 106 -13.33 -0.83 -12.79
CA PRO A 106 -11.95 -1.23 -13.02
C PRO A 106 -10.98 -0.06 -12.90
N ILE A 107 -9.84 -0.28 -12.22
CA ILE A 107 -8.75 0.67 -12.15
C ILE A 107 -7.95 0.61 -13.44
N LYS A 108 -7.75 1.77 -14.08
CA LYS A 108 -7.00 1.89 -15.33
C LYS A 108 -5.75 2.74 -15.17
N SER A 109 -4.87 2.67 -16.16
CA SER A 109 -3.70 3.54 -16.27
C SER A 109 -4.08 5.03 -16.32
N SER A 110 -5.27 5.39 -16.81
CA SER A 110 -5.81 6.76 -16.75
C SER A 110 -6.01 7.25 -15.32
N ASP A 111 -6.42 6.40 -14.38
CA ASP A 111 -6.53 6.77 -12.97
C ASP A 111 -5.15 7.07 -12.34
N ILE A 112 -4.07 6.43 -12.83
CA ILE A 112 -2.70 6.75 -12.41
C ILE A 112 -2.31 8.15 -12.87
N ALA A 113 -2.58 8.47 -14.13
CA ALA A 113 -2.31 9.80 -14.70
C ALA A 113 -3.14 10.87 -13.98
N PHE A 114 -4.45 10.64 -13.82
CA PHE A 114 -5.37 11.52 -13.12
C PHE A 114 -4.96 11.78 -11.67
N SER A 115 -4.60 10.73 -10.93
CA SER A 115 -4.16 10.84 -9.53
C SER A 115 -2.87 11.65 -9.42
N LEU A 116 -1.89 11.38 -10.29
CA LEU A 116 -0.61 12.10 -10.28
C LEU A 116 -0.78 13.59 -10.57
N GLU A 117 -1.62 13.94 -11.55
CA GLU A 117 -1.91 15.34 -11.86
C GLU A 117 -2.69 16.03 -10.74
N THR A 118 -3.65 15.34 -10.12
CA THR A 118 -4.36 15.84 -8.93
C THR A 118 -3.39 16.13 -7.79
N ILE A 119 -2.44 15.23 -7.53
CA ILE A 119 -1.39 15.40 -6.52
C ILE A 119 -0.49 16.59 -6.87
N LYS A 120 -0.03 16.70 -8.12
CA LYS A 120 0.81 17.81 -8.59
C LYS A 120 0.12 19.16 -8.45
N ALA A 121 -1.20 19.22 -8.59
CA ALA A 121 -1.96 20.45 -8.38
C ALA A 121 -2.12 20.77 -6.89
N ASN A 122 -2.50 19.79 -6.06
CA ASN A 122 -3.12 20.04 -4.77
C ASN A 122 -2.30 19.63 -3.54
N HIS A 123 -1.51 18.57 -3.64
CA HIS A 123 -0.91 17.94 -2.47
C HIS A 123 0.24 18.79 -1.89
N PRO A 124 0.38 18.89 -0.55
CA PRO A 124 1.49 19.64 0.06
C PRO A 124 2.88 19.15 -0.38
N PHE A 125 3.05 17.86 -0.68
CA PHE A 125 4.30 17.27 -1.15
C PHE A 125 4.42 17.13 -2.68
N LYS A 126 3.65 17.90 -3.44
CA LYS A 126 3.67 17.88 -4.91
C LYS A 126 5.05 18.01 -5.57
N THR A 127 5.99 18.68 -4.91
CA THR A 127 7.37 18.86 -5.40
C THR A 127 8.11 17.55 -5.58
N MET A 128 7.71 16.47 -4.88
CA MET A 128 8.28 15.14 -5.09
C MET A 128 7.98 14.56 -6.48
N PHE A 129 6.98 15.09 -7.19
CA PHE A 129 6.64 14.71 -8.56
C PHE A 129 7.05 15.74 -9.60
N ALA A 130 7.78 16.80 -9.22
CA ALA A 130 8.21 17.84 -10.16
C ALA A 130 9.01 17.31 -11.37
N PRO A 131 9.84 16.26 -11.25
CA PRO A 131 10.50 15.67 -12.41
C PRO A 131 9.56 14.94 -13.38
N VAL A 132 8.36 14.50 -12.94
CA VAL A 132 7.40 13.79 -13.80
C VAL A 132 6.65 14.79 -14.67
N ILE A 133 6.99 14.79 -15.96
CA ILE A 133 6.46 15.75 -16.93
C ILE A 133 5.18 15.25 -17.60
N GLU A 134 5.00 13.93 -17.70
CA GLU A 134 3.85 13.31 -18.37
C GLU A 134 3.64 11.89 -17.84
N VAL A 135 2.38 11.43 -17.82
CA VAL A 135 2.01 10.02 -17.68
C VAL A 135 1.24 9.60 -18.92
N GLN A 136 1.82 8.71 -19.71
CA GLN A 136 1.18 8.16 -20.90
C GLN A 136 0.45 6.87 -20.55
N THR A 137 -0.69 6.63 -21.19
CA THR A 137 -1.60 5.51 -20.91
C THR A 137 -1.87 4.73 -22.20
N PRO A 138 -0.85 4.03 -22.75
CA PRO A 138 -0.96 3.36 -24.06
C PRO A 138 -2.04 2.27 -24.11
N ASP A 139 -2.39 1.70 -22.97
CA ASP A 139 -3.46 0.73 -22.78
C ASP A 139 -4.02 0.83 -21.34
N GLU A 140 -5.05 0.05 -21.02
CA GLU A 140 -5.75 0.12 -19.73
C GLU A 140 -4.88 -0.26 -18.53
N HIS A 141 -3.82 -1.05 -18.70
CA HIS A 141 -3.02 -1.62 -17.60
C HIS A 141 -1.55 -1.19 -17.62
N THR A 142 -1.19 -0.23 -18.46
CA THR A 142 0.17 0.28 -18.58
C THR A 142 0.20 1.79 -18.39
N ALA A 143 0.93 2.26 -17.38
CA ALA A 143 1.18 3.69 -17.15
C ALA A 143 2.67 4.00 -17.33
N VAL A 144 3.01 4.91 -18.24
CA VAL A 144 4.40 5.27 -18.58
C VAL A 144 4.68 6.68 -18.08
N LEU A 145 5.43 6.78 -16.99
CA LEU A 145 5.88 8.06 -16.43
C LEU A 145 7.12 8.54 -17.20
N LYS A 146 7.02 9.73 -17.78
CA LYS A 146 8.14 10.43 -18.43
C LYS A 146 8.73 11.45 -17.48
N LEU A 147 10.04 11.43 -17.33
CA LEU A 147 10.77 12.29 -16.41
C LEU A 147 11.68 13.25 -17.18
N SER A 148 11.82 14.48 -16.68
CA SER A 148 12.77 15.48 -17.21
C SER A 148 14.22 15.22 -16.80
N GLN A 149 14.42 14.47 -15.72
CA GLN A 149 15.72 14.09 -15.18
C GLN A 149 15.58 12.84 -14.31
N PRO A 150 16.65 12.05 -14.09
CA PRO A 150 16.59 10.89 -13.21
C PRO A 150 16.15 11.28 -11.80
N HIS A 151 15.25 10.50 -11.19
CA HIS A 151 14.67 10.80 -9.88
C HIS A 151 14.77 9.62 -8.91
N PRO A 152 15.83 9.53 -8.10
CA PRO A 152 16.06 8.40 -7.19
C PRO A 152 14.94 8.19 -6.17
N ALA A 153 14.19 9.23 -5.81
CA ALA A 153 13.11 9.15 -4.83
C ALA A 153 11.72 8.93 -5.44
N LEU A 154 11.61 8.69 -6.76
CA LEU A 154 10.32 8.50 -7.42
C LEU A 154 9.52 7.36 -6.79
N PHE A 155 10.14 6.21 -6.54
CA PHE A 155 9.46 5.07 -5.91
C PHE A 155 8.94 5.43 -4.52
N LEU A 156 9.73 6.14 -3.71
CA LEU A 156 9.27 6.60 -2.40
C LEU A 156 8.05 7.53 -2.54
N ALA A 157 8.06 8.42 -3.52
CA ALA A 157 6.91 9.27 -3.83
C ALA A 157 5.67 8.46 -4.24
N MET A 158 5.82 7.29 -4.87
CA MET A 158 4.72 6.40 -5.26
C MET A 158 4.16 5.51 -4.13
N SER A 159 4.55 5.74 -2.86
CA SER A 159 4.18 4.91 -1.71
C SER A 159 2.85 5.31 -1.06
N SER A 160 2.41 4.48 -0.10
CA SER A 160 1.10 4.44 0.60
C SER A 160 0.60 5.75 1.24
N GLN A 161 1.45 6.77 1.34
CA GLN A 161 1.08 8.08 1.93
C GLN A 161 1.16 9.24 0.94
N LEU A 162 1.69 9.01 -0.26
CA LEU A 162 2.13 10.08 -1.16
C LEU A 162 1.50 10.00 -2.55
N MET A 163 1.13 8.79 -2.99
CA MET A 163 0.48 8.58 -4.29
C MET A 163 -0.74 7.66 -4.21
N SER A 164 -1.71 8.05 -3.37
CA SER A 164 -3.02 7.41 -3.36
C SER A 164 -3.67 7.49 -4.74
N ILE A 165 -4.08 6.34 -5.27
CA ILE A 165 -4.81 6.26 -6.54
C ILE A 165 -6.28 6.50 -6.26
N ILE A 166 -6.78 7.61 -6.80
CA ILE A 166 -8.16 8.08 -6.66
C ILE A 166 -8.91 7.87 -7.99
N PRO A 167 -10.22 7.54 -7.93
CA PRO A 167 -11.02 7.28 -9.13
C PRO A 167 -11.29 8.54 -9.93
N GLU A 168 -10.88 8.55 -11.21
CA GLU A 168 -11.15 9.66 -12.14
C GLU A 168 -12.66 9.88 -12.31
N HIS A 169 -13.46 8.82 -12.36
CA HIS A 169 -14.92 8.91 -12.51
C HIS A 169 -15.64 9.54 -11.31
N VAL A 170 -14.96 9.69 -10.17
CA VAL A 170 -15.46 10.36 -8.97
C VAL A 170 -14.93 11.79 -8.88
N TYR A 171 -13.61 11.94 -8.95
CA TYR A 171 -12.95 13.23 -8.68
C TYR A 171 -12.75 14.09 -9.94
N GLY A 172 -13.04 13.56 -11.12
CA GLY A 172 -12.97 14.25 -12.42
C GLY A 172 -14.22 15.05 -12.76
N ASP A 173 -15.11 15.30 -11.80
CA ASP A 173 -16.39 15.99 -11.99
C ASP A 173 -16.28 17.53 -12.02
N GLY A 174 -15.07 18.07 -11.82
CA GLY A 174 -14.77 19.50 -11.85
C GLY A 174 -14.88 20.22 -10.50
N GLN A 175 -15.25 19.51 -9.42
CA GLN A 175 -15.18 20.06 -8.07
C GLN A 175 -13.72 20.15 -7.59
N ASP A 176 -13.46 21.00 -6.58
CA ASP A 176 -12.14 21.08 -5.95
C ASP A 176 -11.83 19.78 -5.19
N PRO A 177 -10.79 19.02 -5.59
CA PRO A 177 -10.45 17.75 -4.94
C PRO A 177 -10.15 17.88 -3.45
N LYS A 178 -9.72 19.05 -2.96
CA LYS A 178 -9.42 19.28 -1.54
C LYS A 178 -10.66 19.39 -0.66
N SER A 179 -11.80 19.76 -1.25
CA SER A 179 -13.07 19.94 -0.55
C SER A 179 -14.17 18.99 -1.03
N HIS A 180 -13.82 18.06 -1.92
CA HIS A 180 -14.74 17.06 -2.46
C HIS A 180 -15.44 16.26 -1.34
N PRO A 181 -16.78 16.11 -1.37
CA PRO A 181 -17.53 15.44 -0.30
C PRO A 181 -17.13 13.98 -0.11
N GLN A 182 -16.70 13.29 -1.17
CA GLN A 182 -16.20 11.91 -1.09
C GLN A 182 -14.82 11.76 -0.47
N ASN A 183 -14.20 12.84 0.01
CA ASN A 183 -13.06 12.74 0.92
C ASN A 183 -13.46 12.26 2.32
N SER A 184 -14.74 12.39 2.71
CA SER A 184 -15.23 12.06 4.05
C SER A 184 -16.50 11.20 4.06
N ASN A 185 -17.34 11.29 3.03
CA ASN A 185 -18.62 10.58 2.96
C ASN A 185 -18.65 9.66 1.74
N ASN A 186 -19.04 8.39 1.90
CA ASN A 186 -19.09 7.42 0.80
C ASN A 186 -17.78 7.40 -0.02
N VAL A 187 -16.66 7.32 0.70
CA VAL A 187 -15.32 7.30 0.10
C VAL A 187 -15.21 6.10 -0.82
N VAL A 188 -14.98 6.36 -2.11
CA VAL A 188 -14.62 5.32 -3.09
C VAL A 188 -13.11 5.33 -3.25
N GLY A 189 -12.48 4.26 -2.77
CA GLY A 189 -11.05 4.04 -2.90
C GLY A 189 -10.73 2.73 -3.62
N SER A 190 -9.48 2.33 -3.55
CA SER A 190 -8.90 1.17 -4.24
C SER A 190 -8.14 0.23 -3.29
N GLY A 191 -8.16 0.55 -2.00
CA GLY A 191 -7.40 -0.14 -0.96
C GLY A 191 -8.11 -1.37 -0.40
N PRO A 192 -7.46 -2.09 0.52
CA PRO A 192 -7.96 -3.34 1.09
C PRO A 192 -9.20 -3.21 1.98
N PHE A 193 -9.55 -2.00 2.42
CA PHE A 193 -10.74 -1.75 3.23
C PHE A 193 -11.59 -0.62 2.65
N LYS A 194 -12.91 -0.72 2.82
CA LYS A 194 -13.91 0.30 2.46
C LYS A 194 -14.35 1.08 3.68
N LEU A 195 -14.73 2.34 3.49
CA LEU A 195 -15.28 3.15 4.57
C LEU A 195 -16.67 2.64 4.97
N VAL A 196 -16.85 2.34 6.26
CA VAL A 196 -18.17 2.11 6.87
C VAL A 196 -18.72 3.42 7.41
N GLU A 197 -17.93 4.10 8.24
CA GLU A 197 -18.32 5.38 8.85
C GLU A 197 -17.09 6.22 9.21
N PHE A 198 -17.27 7.53 9.11
CA PHE A 198 -16.32 8.51 9.64
C PHE A 198 -17.10 9.55 10.44
N VAL A 199 -16.91 9.51 11.75
CA VAL A 199 -17.43 10.50 12.69
C VAL A 199 -16.24 11.33 13.18
N PRO A 200 -16.12 12.60 12.78
CA PRO A 200 -15.04 13.48 13.24
C PRO A 200 -14.95 13.51 14.75
N ASP A 201 -13.73 13.54 15.28
CA ASP A 201 -13.39 13.53 16.72
C ASP A 201 -13.80 12.26 17.49
N GLU A 202 -14.37 11.26 16.83
CA GLU A 202 -14.75 9.99 17.46
C GLU A 202 -14.02 8.79 16.84
N HIS A 203 -14.33 8.44 15.58
CA HIS A 203 -13.80 7.24 14.96
C HIS A 203 -13.85 7.27 13.42
N VAL A 204 -12.95 6.50 12.83
CA VAL A 204 -13.01 6.05 11.44
C VAL A 204 -13.14 4.54 11.50
N ILE A 205 -14.13 3.97 10.81
CA ILE A 205 -14.30 2.53 10.73
C ILE A 205 -14.24 2.12 9.28
N VAL A 206 -13.39 1.12 9.03
CA VAL A 206 -13.25 0.51 7.71
C VAL A 206 -13.43 -1.00 7.80
N GLU A 207 -14.08 -1.58 6.79
CA GLU A 207 -14.30 -3.03 6.69
C GLU A 207 -13.61 -3.61 5.46
N ARG A 208 -13.29 -4.89 5.49
CA ARG A 208 -12.60 -5.56 4.39
C ARG A 208 -13.32 -5.34 3.06
N PHE A 209 -12.55 -5.04 2.02
CA PHE A 209 -13.02 -5.12 0.65
C PHE A 209 -12.77 -6.53 0.10
N ASP A 210 -13.84 -7.30 -0.11
CA ASP A 210 -13.71 -8.71 -0.52
C ASP A 210 -13.18 -8.88 -1.96
N ASP A 211 -13.40 -7.90 -2.84
CA ASP A 211 -12.89 -7.90 -4.23
C ASP A 211 -11.50 -7.26 -4.36
N PHE A 212 -10.74 -7.17 -3.25
CA PHE A 212 -9.39 -6.61 -3.27
C PHE A 212 -8.46 -7.45 -4.16
N PHE A 213 -7.72 -6.78 -5.05
CA PHE A 213 -6.94 -7.43 -6.12
C PHE A 213 -5.82 -8.37 -5.65
N MET A 214 -5.40 -8.26 -4.39
CA MET A 214 -4.45 -9.20 -3.80
C MET A 214 -5.17 -10.39 -3.18
N GLU A 215 -4.99 -11.56 -3.79
CA GLU A 215 -5.57 -12.80 -3.29
C GLU A 215 -5.23 -13.05 -1.82
N ASN A 216 -6.22 -13.56 -1.08
CA ASN A 216 -6.11 -13.89 0.33
C ASN A 216 -5.69 -12.71 1.24
N ARG A 217 -5.91 -11.47 0.82
CA ARG A 217 -5.72 -10.24 1.61
C ARG A 217 -6.98 -9.36 1.56
N PRO A 218 -7.17 -8.47 2.56
CA PRO A 218 -6.52 -8.46 3.88
C PRO A 218 -7.00 -9.63 4.76
N TYR A 219 -6.29 -9.89 5.87
CA TYR A 219 -6.71 -10.90 6.86
C TYR A 219 -7.83 -10.41 7.77
N LEU A 220 -7.74 -9.19 8.29
CA LEU A 220 -8.72 -8.63 9.22
C LEU A 220 -10.08 -8.44 8.54
N ASP A 221 -11.14 -8.45 9.34
CA ASP A 221 -12.49 -8.07 8.89
C ASP A 221 -12.69 -6.54 8.98
N ARG A 222 -12.09 -5.90 9.98
CA ARG A 222 -12.37 -4.49 10.33
C ARG A 222 -11.19 -3.83 11.04
N ILE A 223 -11.07 -2.51 10.89
CA ILE A 223 -10.15 -1.63 11.62
C ILE A 223 -10.94 -0.46 12.21
#